data_AF-A0A0M0LQX3-F1
#
_entry.id   AF-A0A0M0LQX3-F1
#
_cell.length_a   1.000
_cell.length_b   1.000
_cell.length_c   1.000
_cell.angle_alpha   90.00
_cell.angle_beta   90.00
_cell.angle_gamma   90.00
#
_symmetry.space_group_name_H-M   'P 1'
#
loop_
_entity.id
_entity.type
_entity.pdbx_description
1 polymer ?
#
loop_
_entity_poly.entity_id
_entity_poly.type
_entity_poly.pdbx_seq_one_letter_code
_entity_poly.pdbx_strand_id
1 'polypeptide(L)'
;MSLLPWASHAHEFEAVVADFTPNYLCDPDALLRLHRMSSRPEALRFLVLMREPTTRAFSEWSMFAMQWGWDGIGQFGPSFAMRVKQLHDCNATLFRNISLLRALPTSELADYLRQCWNYGGSMMYATNSLYAVCVLHALRLFPREQFLFLRYEDLMAMDVSSLLKLIGRFSGLYAGDDLVAASRADGHCNPRGKKRAKSTYATLSPSEKVLYNRSKAHLATERRTYRDFFAPYNELLAELVGDTFRWEG
;
A
#
# COMPACT_ATOMS: atom_id res chain seq x y z
N MET A 1 -2.82 32.07 -1.92
CA MET A 1 -3.99 31.54 -2.63
C MET A 1 -4.48 30.34 -1.82
N SER A 2 -5.66 30.43 -1.19
CA SER A 2 -6.21 29.31 -0.40
C SER A 2 -6.49 28.14 -1.33
N LEU A 3 -6.05 26.93 -0.96
CA LEU A 3 -6.33 25.70 -1.71
C LEU A 3 -7.83 25.37 -1.75
N LEU A 4 -8.64 26.01 -0.90
CA LEU A 4 -10.09 25.85 -0.83
C LEU A 4 -10.77 27.22 -0.80
N PRO A 5 -10.98 27.88 -1.96
CA PRO A 5 -11.62 29.20 -2.04
C PRO A 5 -13.07 29.20 -1.53
N TRP A 6 -13.72 28.05 -1.54
CA TRP A 6 -15.08 27.83 -1.04
C TRP A 6 -15.15 27.58 0.47
N ALA A 7 -14.02 27.32 1.11
CA ALA A 7 -13.88 27.25 2.56
C ALA A 7 -13.36 28.59 3.12
N SER A 8 -13.76 29.71 2.50
CA SER A 8 -13.34 31.08 2.87
C SER A 8 -13.70 31.46 4.30
N HIS A 9 -14.64 30.73 4.91
CA HIS A 9 -14.91 30.77 6.33
C HIS A 9 -14.29 29.52 6.97
N ALA A 10 -13.00 29.61 7.34
CA ALA A 10 -12.23 28.53 7.98
C ALA A 10 -12.85 28.02 9.31
N HIS A 11 -13.98 28.58 9.74
CA HIS A 11 -14.71 28.25 10.95
C HIS A 11 -16.13 27.72 10.67
N GLU A 12 -16.61 27.70 9.42
CA GLU A 12 -17.98 27.25 9.10
C GLU A 12 -18.07 25.75 8.83
N PHE A 13 -16.97 25.09 8.48
CA PHE A 13 -17.00 23.66 8.13
C PHE A 13 -15.80 22.91 8.72
N GLU A 14 -16.09 21.89 9.52
CA GLU A 14 -15.12 20.85 9.89
C GLU A 14 -14.88 19.96 8.65
N ALA A 15 -13.92 20.35 7.81
CA ALA A 15 -13.57 19.63 6.60
C ALA A 15 -12.21 18.92 6.75
N VAL A 16 -12.14 17.67 6.29
CA VAL A 16 -10.88 16.93 6.12
C VAL A 16 -10.53 16.90 4.64
N VAL A 17 -9.28 17.26 4.33
CA VAL A 17 -8.71 17.11 2.98
C VAL A 17 -7.93 15.81 2.95
N ALA A 18 -8.18 14.99 1.93
CA ALA A 18 -7.47 13.74 1.72
C ALA A 18 -6.69 13.79 0.40
N ASP A 19 -5.49 13.21 0.44
CA ASP A 19 -4.70 12.87 -0.75
C ASP A 19 -4.59 11.34 -0.86
N PHE A 20 -4.42 10.83 -2.08
CA PHE A 20 -4.21 9.41 -2.33
C PHE A 20 -3.04 9.19 -3.27
N THR A 21 -1.89 8.87 -2.69
CA THR A 21 -0.67 8.55 -3.45
C THR A 21 -0.04 7.25 -2.90
N PRO A 22 -0.25 6.10 -3.58
CA PRO A 22 0.17 4.78 -3.06
C PRO A 22 1.65 4.65 -2.70
N ASN A 23 2.53 5.37 -3.40
CA ASN A 23 3.97 5.23 -3.24
C ASN A 23 4.53 5.95 -2.02
N TYR A 24 3.78 6.87 -1.39
CA TYR A 24 4.27 7.66 -0.26
C TYR A 24 4.79 6.82 0.91
N LEU A 25 4.19 5.64 1.17
CA LEU A 25 4.64 4.80 2.28
C LEU A 25 6.11 4.37 2.13
N CYS A 26 6.55 4.11 0.90
CA CYS A 26 7.91 3.65 0.59
C CYS A 26 8.80 4.76 0.00
N ASP A 27 8.31 5.99 -0.08
CA ASP A 27 9.12 7.17 -0.40
C ASP A 27 9.56 7.84 0.92
N PRO A 28 10.83 7.71 1.31
CA PRO A 28 11.32 8.24 2.57
C PRO A 28 11.29 9.78 2.62
N ASP A 29 11.34 10.44 1.47
CA ASP A 29 11.30 11.89 1.39
C ASP A 29 9.87 12.41 1.45
N ALA A 30 8.90 11.69 0.89
CA ALA A 30 7.49 12.08 0.96
C ALA A 30 7.02 12.19 2.42
N LEU A 31 7.25 11.17 3.24
CA LEU A 31 6.85 11.18 4.65
C LEU A 31 7.60 12.25 5.45
N LEU A 32 8.89 12.42 5.20
CA LEU A 32 9.69 13.46 5.85
C LEU A 32 9.23 14.88 5.49
N ARG A 33 8.87 15.11 4.22
CA ARG A 33 8.30 16.39 3.76
C ARG A 33 6.94 16.65 4.40
N LEU A 34 6.06 15.65 4.47
CA LEU A 34 4.77 15.77 5.17
C LEU A 34 4.96 16.14 6.65
N HIS A 35 5.90 15.49 7.33
CA HIS A 35 6.22 15.78 8.73
C HIS A 35 6.75 17.21 8.91
N ARG A 36 7.63 17.69 8.02
CA ARG A 36 8.29 19.00 8.13
C ARG A 36 7.43 20.17 7.66
N MET A 37 6.60 19.97 6.64
CA MET A 37 5.84 21.04 5.99
C MET A 37 4.44 21.22 6.59
N SER A 38 3.91 20.22 7.29
CA SER A 38 2.64 20.37 8.00
C SER A 38 2.82 21.34 9.17
N SER A 39 1.93 22.31 9.30
CA SER A 39 1.83 23.16 10.50
C SER A 39 1.32 22.40 11.73
N ARG A 40 0.72 21.22 11.51
CA ARG A 40 0.16 20.33 12.53
C ARG A 40 0.45 18.86 12.19
N PRO A 41 1.72 18.41 12.29
CA PRO A 41 2.09 17.04 11.94
C PRO A 41 1.34 15.99 12.78
N GLU A 42 0.95 16.33 14.02
CA GLU A 42 0.16 15.48 14.93
C GLU A 42 -1.29 15.26 14.48
N ALA A 43 -1.81 16.16 13.65
CA ALA A 43 -3.16 16.06 13.10
C ALA A 43 -3.22 15.18 11.84
N LEU A 44 -2.08 14.82 11.26
CA LEU A 44 -2.03 13.95 10.08
C LEU A 44 -2.56 12.55 10.43
N ARG A 45 -3.29 11.95 9.49
CA ARG A 45 -3.83 10.59 9.60
C ARG A 45 -3.51 9.84 8.32
N PHE A 46 -2.98 8.63 8.46
CA PHE A 46 -2.53 7.80 7.35
C PHE A 46 -3.39 6.55 7.27
N LEU A 47 -4.06 6.37 6.12
CA LEU A 47 -4.77 5.14 5.79
C LEU A 47 -3.84 4.27 4.92
N VAL A 48 -3.43 3.12 5.44
CA VAL A 48 -2.49 2.23 4.74
C VAL A 48 -3.18 0.91 4.46
N LEU A 49 -3.53 0.70 3.19
CA LEU A 49 -4.15 -0.53 2.71
C LEU A 49 -3.09 -1.49 2.18
N MET A 50 -2.98 -2.66 2.80
CA MET A 50 -2.03 -3.70 2.42
C MET A 50 -2.79 -4.97 2.06
N ARG A 51 -2.22 -5.76 1.15
CA ARG A 51 -2.76 -7.06 0.71
C ARG A 51 -1.66 -8.10 0.77
N GLU A 52 -2.01 -9.38 0.71
CA GLU A 52 -1.02 -10.47 0.70
C GLU A 52 0.14 -10.15 -0.29
N PRO A 53 1.42 -10.12 0.16
CA PRO A 53 2.54 -9.56 -0.59
C PRO A 53 2.76 -10.16 -1.98
N THR A 54 2.55 -11.46 -2.14
CA THR A 54 2.72 -12.17 -3.41
C THR A 54 1.66 -11.75 -4.41
N THR A 55 0.40 -11.74 -3.98
CA THR A 55 -0.76 -11.25 -4.74
C THR A 55 -0.60 -9.76 -5.03
N ARG A 56 0.02 -9.00 -4.12
CA ARG A 56 0.35 -7.59 -4.33
C ARG A 56 1.36 -7.40 -5.43
N ALA A 57 2.46 -8.15 -5.39
CA ALA A 57 3.51 -8.10 -6.40
C ALA A 57 2.95 -8.49 -7.77
N PHE A 58 2.20 -9.57 -7.84
CA PHE A 58 1.58 -10.04 -9.07
C PHE A 58 0.63 -9.01 -9.67
N SER A 59 -0.22 -8.38 -8.86
CA SER A 59 -1.17 -7.41 -9.38
C SER A 59 -0.49 -6.12 -9.87
N GLU A 60 0.53 -5.61 -9.17
CA GLU A 60 1.30 -4.47 -9.68
C GLU A 60 2.02 -4.84 -10.99
N TRP A 61 2.72 -5.99 -11.03
CA TRP A 61 3.35 -6.47 -12.25
C TRP A 61 2.35 -6.58 -13.40
N SER A 62 1.15 -7.13 -13.16
CA SER A 62 0.14 -7.29 -14.21
C SER A 62 -0.31 -5.97 -14.83
N MET A 63 -0.33 -4.89 -14.04
CA MET A 63 -0.61 -3.54 -14.53
C MET A 63 0.53 -3.06 -15.43
N PHE A 64 1.77 -3.11 -14.95
CA PHE A 64 2.93 -2.60 -15.71
C PHE A 64 3.28 -3.45 -16.93
N ALA A 65 3.26 -4.77 -16.82
CA ALA A 65 3.61 -5.69 -17.90
C ALA A 65 2.51 -5.78 -18.96
N MET A 66 1.24 -5.85 -18.55
CA MET A 66 0.14 -6.13 -19.49
C MET A 66 -0.58 -4.86 -19.94
N GLN A 67 -0.94 -3.97 -19.02
CA GLN A 67 -1.74 -2.81 -19.40
C GLN A 67 -0.90 -1.73 -20.06
N TRP A 68 0.34 -1.56 -19.61
CA TRP A 68 1.22 -0.47 -20.07
C TRP A 68 2.41 -0.96 -20.91
N GLY A 69 2.74 -2.25 -20.85
CA GLY A 69 3.86 -2.82 -21.61
C GLY A 69 5.24 -2.32 -21.15
N TRP A 70 5.37 -1.88 -19.90
CA TRP A 70 6.60 -1.27 -19.37
C TRP A 70 7.60 -2.31 -18.84
N ASP A 71 7.13 -3.51 -18.49
CA ASP A 71 8.00 -4.61 -18.07
C ASP A 71 8.44 -5.44 -19.29
N GLY A 72 9.69 -5.24 -19.74
CA GLY A 72 10.23 -5.88 -20.94
C GLY A 72 10.43 -7.40 -20.85
N ILE A 73 10.29 -8.02 -19.67
CA ILE A 73 10.38 -9.48 -19.51
C ILE A 73 9.02 -10.14 -19.77
N GLY A 74 7.92 -9.48 -19.41
CA GLY A 74 6.56 -9.91 -19.70
C GLY A 74 6.08 -11.18 -18.96
N GLN A 75 6.90 -11.80 -18.09
CA GLN A 75 6.52 -12.97 -17.30
C GLN A 75 6.81 -12.76 -15.82
N PHE A 76 5.81 -12.98 -14.97
CA PHE A 76 5.89 -12.61 -13.55
C PHE A 76 7.10 -13.21 -12.83
N GLY A 77 7.35 -14.52 -12.95
CA GLY A 77 8.43 -15.19 -12.23
C GLY A 77 9.82 -14.62 -12.54
N PRO A 78 10.24 -14.59 -13.82
CA PRO A 78 11.50 -13.97 -14.21
C PRO A 78 11.59 -12.48 -13.90
N SER A 79 10.49 -11.73 -14.09
CA SER A 79 10.37 -10.31 -13.71
C SER A 79 10.63 -10.12 -12.21
N PHE A 80 9.95 -10.90 -11.36
CA PHE A 80 10.11 -10.90 -9.90
C PHE A 80 11.52 -11.27 -9.47
N ALA A 81 12.08 -12.36 -10.00
CA ALA A 81 13.43 -12.80 -9.69
C ALA A 81 14.48 -11.73 -10.01
N MET A 82 14.32 -11.02 -11.13
CA MET A 82 15.19 -9.88 -11.48
C MET A 82 15.10 -8.75 -10.44
N ARG A 83 13.89 -8.40 -9.97
CA ARG A 83 13.73 -7.35 -8.93
C ARG A 83 14.30 -7.77 -7.58
N VAL A 84 14.16 -9.04 -7.21
CA VAL A 84 14.79 -9.59 -6.00
C VAL A 84 16.31 -9.55 -6.11
N LYS A 85 16.87 -9.90 -7.28
CA LYS A 85 18.31 -9.79 -7.54
C LYS A 85 18.79 -8.35 -7.45
N GLN A 86 18.07 -7.40 -8.04
CA GLN A 86 18.39 -5.97 -7.96
C GLN A 86 18.39 -5.47 -6.52
N LEU A 87 17.43 -5.90 -5.69
CA LEU A 87 17.41 -5.56 -4.27
C LEU A 87 18.63 -6.13 -3.54
N HIS A 88 18.96 -7.41 -3.78
CA HIS A 88 20.16 -8.03 -3.20
C HIS A 88 21.44 -7.27 -3.62
N ASP A 89 21.58 -6.98 -4.91
CA ASP A 89 22.78 -6.31 -5.44
C ASP A 89 22.89 -4.86 -4.96
N CYS A 90 21.76 -4.21 -4.68
CA CYS A 90 21.74 -2.86 -4.10
C CYS A 90 22.34 -2.85 -2.69
N ASN A 91 22.02 -3.84 -1.84
CA ASN A 91 22.64 -3.99 -0.53
C ASN A 91 22.56 -5.43 -0.01
N ALA A 92 23.60 -6.22 -0.26
CA ALA A 92 23.65 -7.63 0.14
C ALA A 92 23.68 -7.81 1.68
N THR A 93 24.21 -6.83 2.41
CA THR A 93 24.31 -6.88 3.89
C THR A 93 22.95 -6.73 4.56
N LEU A 94 22.08 -5.88 4.01
CA LEU A 94 20.73 -5.64 4.52
C LEU A 94 19.70 -6.61 3.95
N PHE A 95 19.97 -7.21 2.78
CA PHE A 95 19.07 -8.18 2.17
C PHE A 95 18.77 -9.35 3.11
N ARG A 96 17.50 -9.49 3.52
CA ARG A 96 16.99 -10.50 4.48
C ARG A 96 17.58 -10.40 5.90
N ASN A 97 18.33 -9.36 6.23
CA ASN A 97 18.87 -9.16 7.58
C ASN A 97 17.92 -8.29 8.42
N ILE A 98 16.83 -8.89 8.90
CA ILE A 98 15.77 -8.20 9.66
C ILE A 98 16.32 -7.53 10.92
N SER A 99 17.22 -8.20 11.64
CA SER A 99 17.84 -7.68 12.86
C SER A 99 18.63 -6.40 12.58
N LEU A 100 19.43 -6.38 11.51
CA LEU A 100 20.18 -5.19 11.13
C LEU A 100 19.26 -4.07 10.64
N LEU A 101 18.25 -4.38 9.81
CA LEU A 101 17.25 -3.40 9.35
C LEU A 101 16.58 -2.66 10.52
N ARG A 102 16.23 -3.37 11.59
CA ARG A 102 15.65 -2.78 12.82
C ARG A 102 16.63 -1.86 13.53
N ALA A 103 17.90 -2.23 13.58
CA ALA A 103 18.95 -1.53 14.30
C ALA A 103 19.49 -0.30 13.56
N LEU A 104 19.26 -0.17 12.25
CA LEU A 104 19.74 0.97 11.47
C LEU A 104 19.27 2.30 12.07
N PRO A 105 20.12 3.34 12.10
CA PRO A 105 19.68 4.72 12.33
C PRO A 105 18.58 5.16 11.35
N THR A 106 17.75 6.13 11.75
CA THR A 106 16.64 6.63 10.91
C THR A 106 17.12 7.18 9.56
N SER A 107 18.25 7.88 9.54
CA SER A 107 18.86 8.40 8.31
C SER A 107 19.31 7.29 7.38
N GLU A 108 19.99 6.26 7.90
CA GLU A 108 20.49 5.14 7.09
C GLU A 108 19.35 4.29 6.52
N LEU A 109 18.28 4.06 7.29
CA LEU A 109 17.08 3.40 6.75
C LEU A 109 16.42 4.23 5.64
N ALA A 110 16.38 5.56 5.78
CA ALA A 110 15.89 6.44 4.74
C ALA A 110 16.76 6.35 3.48
N ASP A 111 18.09 6.37 3.62
CA ASP A 111 19.02 6.23 2.49
C ASP A 111 18.88 4.87 1.79
N TYR A 112 18.67 3.80 2.56
CA TYR A 112 18.40 2.48 2.00
C TYR A 112 17.12 2.46 1.16
N LEU A 113 16.04 3.10 1.61
CA LEU A 113 14.81 3.25 0.82
C LEU A 113 15.03 4.13 -0.42
N ARG A 114 15.75 5.24 -0.32
CA ARG A 114 16.07 6.11 -1.48
C ARG A 114 16.78 5.31 -2.57
N GLN A 115 17.79 4.53 -2.19
CA GLN A 115 18.64 3.79 -3.12
C GLN A 115 17.95 2.53 -3.65
N CYS A 116 17.44 1.68 -2.77
CA CYS A 116 16.99 0.33 -3.15
C CYS A 116 15.48 0.24 -3.44
N TRP A 117 14.67 1.20 -2.99
CA TRP A 117 13.24 1.30 -3.35
C TRP A 117 12.99 2.33 -4.47
N ASN A 118 14.01 3.08 -4.87
CA ASN A 118 13.91 4.14 -5.87
C ASN A 118 12.72 5.07 -5.57
N TYR A 119 12.62 5.57 -4.33
CA TYR A 119 11.53 6.43 -3.86
C TYR A 119 10.12 5.81 -4.04
N GLY A 120 10.00 4.49 -3.86
CA GLY A 120 8.74 3.78 -4.12
C GLY A 120 8.36 3.81 -5.60
N GLY A 121 9.34 3.80 -6.50
CA GLY A 121 9.16 3.99 -7.93
C GLY A 121 8.26 2.95 -8.62
N SER A 122 7.90 3.22 -9.87
CA SER A 122 7.14 2.29 -10.71
C SER A 122 7.89 0.97 -10.94
N MET A 123 7.14 -0.13 -11.10
CA MET A 123 7.68 -1.49 -11.32
C MET A 123 8.51 -2.06 -10.18
N MET A 124 8.48 -1.43 -9.00
CA MET A 124 9.15 -1.91 -7.78
C MET A 124 8.30 -2.98 -7.08
N TYR A 125 7.66 -3.87 -7.84
CA TYR A 125 6.59 -4.72 -7.29
C TYR A 125 7.06 -5.75 -6.26
N ALA A 126 8.33 -6.15 -6.28
CA ALA A 126 8.90 -7.01 -5.26
C ALA A 126 9.18 -6.22 -3.96
N THR A 127 9.81 -5.06 -4.07
CA THR A 127 10.20 -4.20 -2.94
C THR A 127 9.00 -3.47 -2.32
N ASN A 128 8.08 -2.95 -3.13
CA ASN A 128 6.82 -2.33 -2.65
C ASN A 128 5.88 -3.35 -1.97
N SER A 129 6.15 -4.66 -2.10
CA SER A 129 5.48 -5.73 -1.32
C SER A 129 6.14 -5.99 0.04
N LEU A 130 7.35 -5.49 0.29
CA LEU A 130 8.07 -5.65 1.57
C LEU A 130 7.66 -4.55 2.55
N TYR A 131 6.38 -4.53 2.93
CA TYR A 131 5.79 -3.41 3.69
C TYR A 131 6.54 -3.08 4.98
N ALA A 132 7.11 -4.09 5.65
CA ALA A 132 7.80 -3.91 6.93
C ALA A 132 8.90 -2.84 6.88
N VAL A 133 9.65 -2.74 5.78
CA VAL A 133 10.74 -1.76 5.65
C VAL A 133 10.17 -0.34 5.57
N CYS A 134 9.13 -0.17 4.75
CA CYS A 134 8.46 1.12 4.56
C CYS A 134 7.70 1.55 5.84
N VAL A 135 7.00 0.62 6.47
CA VAL A 135 6.28 0.84 7.74
C VAL A 135 7.24 1.15 8.88
N LEU A 136 8.37 0.45 8.99
CA LEU A 136 9.41 0.75 9.99
C LEU A 136 9.92 2.19 9.84
N HIS A 137 10.16 2.63 8.61
CA HIS A 137 10.55 4.02 8.36
C HIS A 137 9.45 5.02 8.73
N ALA A 138 8.20 4.75 8.32
CA ALA A 138 7.06 5.60 8.64
C ALA A 138 6.85 5.76 10.15
N LEU A 139 6.97 4.67 10.91
CA LEU A 139 6.81 4.66 12.37
C LEU A 139 7.98 5.31 13.13
N ARG A 140 9.09 5.63 12.46
CA ARG A 140 10.18 6.45 13.03
C ARG A 140 9.92 7.94 12.89
N LEU A 141 9.01 8.33 12.00
CA LEU A 141 8.64 9.73 11.74
C LEU A 141 7.32 10.11 12.40
N PHE A 142 6.38 9.17 12.46
CA PHE A 142 5.06 9.39 13.01
C PHE A 142 4.71 8.29 14.02
N PRO A 143 4.01 8.64 15.11
CA PRO A 143 3.56 7.67 16.09
C PRO A 143 2.50 6.73 15.50
N ARG A 144 2.40 5.52 16.06
CA ARG A 144 1.62 4.39 15.53
C ARG A 144 0.12 4.70 15.42
N GLU A 145 -0.41 5.50 16.34
CA GLU A 145 -1.81 5.93 16.39
C GLU A 145 -2.22 6.86 15.25
N GLN A 146 -1.25 7.47 14.55
CA GLN A 146 -1.53 8.24 13.33
C GLN A 146 -1.76 7.35 12.11
N PHE A 147 -1.65 6.02 12.24
CA PHE A 147 -1.86 5.07 11.16
C PHE A 147 -3.04 4.12 11.43
N LEU A 148 -3.90 3.98 10.43
CA LEU A 148 -4.85 2.90 10.31
C LEU A 148 -4.37 1.96 9.21
N PHE A 149 -3.81 0.82 9.63
CA PHE A 149 -3.43 -0.25 8.72
C PHE A 149 -4.65 -1.15 8.48
N LEU A 150 -4.95 -1.41 7.21
CA LEU A 150 -6.06 -2.24 6.79
C LEU A 150 -5.55 -3.37 5.90
N ARG A 151 -6.11 -4.56 6.08
CA ARG A 151 -5.98 -5.64 5.10
C ARG A 151 -7.00 -5.45 4.00
N TYR A 152 -6.57 -5.61 2.76
CA TYR A 152 -7.44 -5.57 1.60
C TYR A 152 -8.54 -6.62 1.70
N GLU A 153 -8.20 -7.82 2.16
CA GLU A 153 -9.14 -8.93 2.32
C GLU A 153 -10.25 -8.57 3.31
N ASP A 154 -9.90 -7.95 4.43
CA ASP A 154 -10.87 -7.49 5.44
C ASP A 154 -11.71 -6.33 4.92
N LEU A 155 -11.07 -5.35 4.29
CA LEU A 155 -11.77 -4.21 3.70
C LEU A 155 -12.82 -4.65 2.68
N MET A 156 -12.48 -5.64 1.85
CA MET A 156 -13.40 -6.17 0.84
C MET A 156 -14.52 -7.01 1.43
N ALA A 157 -14.34 -7.58 2.63
CA ALA A 157 -15.37 -8.31 3.36
C ALA A 157 -16.24 -7.40 4.26
N MET A 158 -15.75 -6.21 4.60
CA MET A 158 -16.40 -5.27 5.50
C MET A 158 -17.62 -4.62 4.84
N ASP A 159 -18.72 -4.50 5.58
CA ASP A 159 -19.87 -3.73 5.12
C ASP A 159 -19.58 -2.22 5.18
N VAL A 160 -20.26 -1.46 4.31
CA VAL A 160 -19.99 -0.03 4.15
C VAL A 160 -20.22 0.76 5.44
N SER A 161 -21.14 0.35 6.31
CA SER A 161 -21.39 1.09 7.55
C SER A 161 -20.29 0.88 8.57
N SER A 162 -19.79 -0.35 8.70
CA SER A 162 -18.62 -0.63 9.52
C SER A 162 -17.40 0.13 9.04
N LEU A 163 -17.20 0.21 7.71
CA LEU A 163 -16.09 0.96 7.12
C LEU A 163 -16.20 2.47 7.41
N LEU A 164 -17.38 3.08 7.21
CA LEU A 164 -17.60 4.50 7.47
C LEU A 164 -17.40 4.84 8.95
N LYS A 165 -17.90 3.99 9.85
CA LYS A 165 -17.67 4.15 11.30
C LYS A 165 -16.19 4.03 11.67
N LEU A 166 -15.48 3.09 11.07
CA LEU A 166 -14.05 2.90 11.31
C LEU A 166 -13.23 4.12 10.85
N ILE A 167 -13.46 4.58 9.61
CA ILE A 167 -12.80 5.77 9.08
C ILE A 167 -13.17 6.99 9.91
N GLY A 168 -14.45 7.21 10.22
CA GLY A 168 -14.92 8.34 11.01
C GLY A 168 -14.27 8.41 12.38
N ARG A 169 -14.25 7.30 13.13
CA ARG A 169 -13.58 7.23 14.44
C ARG A 169 -12.08 7.53 14.34
N PHE A 170 -11.41 7.02 13.31
CA PHE A 170 -9.98 7.21 13.13
C PHE A 170 -9.61 8.64 12.69
N SER A 171 -10.39 9.22 11.78
CA SER A 171 -10.16 10.57 11.26
C SER A 171 -10.73 11.66 12.16
N GLY A 172 -11.51 11.30 13.19
CA GLY A 172 -12.26 12.25 14.02
C GLY A 172 -13.49 12.85 13.33
N LEU A 173 -13.93 12.27 12.21
CA LEU A 173 -15.13 12.71 11.50
C LEU A 173 -16.38 12.05 12.09
N TYR A 174 -17.46 12.81 12.22
CA TYR A 174 -18.75 12.27 12.63
C TYR A 174 -19.27 11.24 11.61
N ALA A 175 -19.55 10.03 12.08
CA ALA A 175 -20.12 8.94 11.28
C ALA A 175 -21.24 8.23 12.08
N GLY A 176 -22.25 9.02 12.49
CA GLY A 176 -23.42 8.53 13.22
C GLY A 176 -24.32 7.60 12.41
N ASP A 177 -25.16 6.84 13.12
CA ASP A 177 -26.08 5.88 12.49
C ASP A 177 -27.11 6.56 11.58
N ASP A 178 -27.52 7.77 11.91
CA ASP A 178 -28.39 8.63 11.13
C ASP A 178 -27.77 9.01 9.78
N LEU A 179 -26.52 9.50 9.79
CA LEU A 179 -25.78 9.88 8.58
C LEU A 179 -25.56 8.67 7.66
N VAL A 180 -25.22 7.53 8.26
CA VAL A 180 -24.97 6.28 7.53
C VAL A 180 -26.27 5.72 6.95
N ALA A 181 -27.39 5.82 7.67
CA ALA A 181 -28.71 5.42 7.19
C ALA A 181 -29.17 6.32 6.03
N ALA A 182 -29.01 7.64 6.15
CA ALA A 182 -29.31 8.59 5.09
C ALA A 182 -28.46 8.30 3.83
N SER A 183 -27.14 8.13 3.99
CA SER A 183 -26.23 7.79 2.88
C SER A 183 -26.58 6.47 2.18
N ARG A 184 -27.15 5.50 2.92
CA ARG A 184 -27.67 4.25 2.35
C ARG A 184 -28.96 4.48 1.57
N ALA A 185 -29.90 5.24 2.12
CA ALA A 185 -31.16 5.58 1.47
C ALA A 185 -30.92 6.32 0.13
N ASP A 186 -29.91 7.19 0.10
CA ASP A 186 -29.51 7.96 -1.09
C ASP A 186 -28.67 7.13 -2.10
N GLY A 187 -28.41 5.85 -1.79
CA GLY A 187 -27.66 4.94 -2.66
C GLY A 187 -26.15 5.21 -2.73
N HIS A 188 -25.62 6.14 -1.94
CA HIS A 188 -24.18 6.45 -1.89
C HIS A 188 -23.33 5.30 -1.33
N CYS A 189 -23.93 4.48 -0.46
CA CYS A 189 -23.31 3.29 0.10
C CYS A 189 -23.49 2.03 -0.77
N ASN A 190 -23.94 2.15 -2.03
CA ASN A 190 -24.22 1.01 -2.89
C ASN A 190 -23.08 0.79 -3.91
N PRO A 191 -22.14 -0.16 -3.67
CA PRO A 191 -21.03 -0.42 -4.59
C PRO A 191 -21.47 -0.98 -5.95
N ARG A 192 -22.76 -1.30 -6.11
CA ARG A 192 -23.35 -1.85 -7.34
C ARG A 192 -23.84 -0.79 -8.33
N GLY A 193 -24.04 0.46 -7.89
CA GLY A 193 -24.63 1.52 -8.73
C GLY A 193 -23.65 2.22 -9.67
N LYS A 194 -22.34 2.19 -9.37
CA LYS A 194 -21.30 2.73 -10.25
C LYS A 194 -20.71 1.58 -11.06
N LYS A 195 -20.54 1.74 -12.39
CA LYS A 195 -19.84 0.77 -13.25
C LYS A 195 -18.54 0.39 -12.56
N ARG A 196 -18.42 -0.87 -12.08
CA ARG A 196 -17.17 -1.36 -11.48
C ARG A 196 -16.05 -1.07 -12.49
N ALA A 197 -14.99 -0.41 -12.01
CA ALA A 197 -13.78 -0.30 -12.80
C ALA A 197 -13.43 -1.72 -13.29
N LYS A 198 -13.26 -1.88 -14.61
CA LYS A 198 -12.91 -3.18 -15.18
C LYS A 198 -11.58 -3.60 -14.55
N SER A 199 -11.50 -4.83 -14.06
CA SER A 199 -10.23 -5.37 -13.58
C SER A 199 -9.20 -5.36 -14.71
N THR A 200 -7.91 -5.31 -14.38
CA THR A 200 -6.82 -5.40 -15.37
C THR A 200 -7.07 -6.56 -16.33
N TYR A 201 -7.42 -7.75 -15.82
CA TYR A 201 -7.77 -8.92 -16.63
C TYR A 201 -8.91 -8.68 -17.64
N ALA A 202 -9.95 -7.95 -17.24
CA ALA A 202 -11.11 -7.67 -18.09
C ALA A 202 -10.79 -6.70 -19.24
N THR A 203 -9.74 -5.89 -19.10
CA THR A 203 -9.28 -4.98 -20.15
C THR A 203 -8.23 -5.59 -21.08
N LEU A 204 -7.69 -6.77 -20.76
CA LEU A 204 -6.66 -7.43 -21.57
C LEU A 204 -7.22 -7.98 -22.90
N SER A 205 -6.39 -7.87 -23.94
CA SER A 205 -6.52 -8.57 -25.22
C SER A 205 -6.39 -10.10 -25.05
N PRO A 206 -6.79 -10.91 -26.05
CA PRO A 206 -6.69 -12.37 -25.96
C PRO A 206 -5.26 -12.88 -25.69
N SER A 207 -4.24 -12.31 -26.33
CA SER A 207 -2.83 -12.70 -26.14
C SER A 207 -2.33 -12.35 -24.74
N GLU A 208 -2.67 -11.17 -24.22
CA GLU A 208 -2.34 -10.75 -22.85
C GLU A 208 -3.03 -11.62 -21.81
N LYS A 209 -4.28 -12.06 -22.05
CA LYS A 209 -4.97 -13.02 -21.17
C LYS A 209 -4.26 -14.36 -21.09
N VAL A 210 -3.74 -14.86 -22.22
CA VAL A 210 -2.94 -16.11 -22.23
C VAL A 210 -1.69 -15.95 -21.36
N LEU A 211 -0.98 -14.83 -21.51
CA LEU A 211 0.23 -14.55 -20.73
C LEU A 211 -0.06 -14.33 -19.24
N TYR A 212 -1.13 -13.62 -18.93
CA TYR A 212 -1.63 -13.44 -17.57
C TYR A 212 -1.96 -14.79 -16.91
N ASN A 213 -2.72 -15.64 -17.61
CA ASN A 213 -3.12 -16.95 -17.08
C ASN A 213 -1.91 -17.88 -16.89
N ARG A 214 -0.94 -17.86 -17.82
CA ARG A 214 0.33 -18.60 -17.67
C ARG A 214 1.10 -18.12 -16.44
N SER A 215 1.23 -16.82 -16.28
CA SER A 215 1.95 -16.24 -15.13
C SER A 215 1.23 -16.50 -13.81
N LYS A 216 -0.11 -16.48 -13.81
CA LYS A 216 -0.93 -16.86 -12.65
C LYS A 216 -0.81 -18.34 -12.30
N ALA A 217 -0.74 -19.23 -13.30
CA ALA A 217 -0.51 -20.65 -13.07
C ALA A 217 0.90 -20.89 -12.49
N HIS A 218 1.92 -20.22 -13.02
CA HIS A 218 3.27 -20.26 -12.48
C HIS A 218 3.34 -19.71 -11.04
N LEU A 219 2.60 -18.65 -10.74
CA LEU A 219 2.47 -18.13 -9.37
C LEU A 219 1.93 -19.21 -8.42
N ALA A 220 0.93 -19.97 -8.85
CA ALA A 220 0.35 -21.04 -8.06
C ALA A 220 1.34 -22.19 -7.81
N THR A 221 2.18 -22.54 -8.81
CA THR A 221 3.20 -23.59 -8.67
C THR A 221 4.36 -23.16 -7.77
N GLU A 222 4.76 -21.90 -7.84
CA GLU A 222 5.89 -21.33 -7.09
C GLU A 222 5.49 -20.61 -5.79
N ARG A 223 4.25 -20.81 -5.31
CA ARG A 223 3.71 -20.08 -4.15
C ARG A 223 4.63 -20.15 -2.93
N ARG A 224 5.21 -21.32 -2.68
CA ARG A 224 6.17 -21.52 -1.58
C ARG A 224 7.40 -20.63 -1.71
N THR A 225 7.96 -20.53 -2.92
CA THR A 225 9.14 -19.70 -3.20
C THR A 225 8.88 -18.23 -2.87
N TYR A 226 7.72 -17.69 -3.27
CA TYR A 226 7.35 -16.30 -2.96
C TYR A 226 7.07 -16.10 -1.47
N ARG A 227 6.34 -17.03 -0.84
CA ARG A 227 6.10 -17.00 0.60
C ARG A 227 7.41 -16.98 1.39
N ASP A 228 8.31 -17.91 1.09
CA ASP A 228 9.58 -18.05 1.82
C ASP A 228 10.50 -16.82 1.60
N PHE A 229 10.29 -16.06 0.51
CA PHE A 229 10.93 -14.75 0.32
C PHE A 229 10.33 -13.66 1.23
N PHE A 230 9.00 -13.56 1.33
CA PHE A 230 8.31 -12.53 2.11
C PHE A 230 8.27 -12.81 3.62
N ALA A 231 8.31 -14.07 4.03
CA ALA A 231 8.14 -14.51 5.42
C ALA A 231 8.90 -13.69 6.48
N PRO A 232 10.24 -13.50 6.39
CA PRO A 232 10.96 -12.75 7.43
C PRO A 232 10.52 -11.28 7.52
N TYR A 233 10.04 -10.70 6.43
CA TYR A 233 9.50 -9.34 6.43
C TYR A 233 8.07 -9.30 6.96
N ASN A 234 7.25 -10.33 6.69
CA ASN A 234 5.90 -10.43 7.24
C ASN A 234 5.92 -10.64 8.76
N GLU A 235 6.90 -11.36 9.28
CA GLU A 235 7.14 -11.47 10.73
C GLU A 235 7.43 -10.11 11.35
N LEU A 236 8.36 -9.34 10.77
CA LEU A 236 8.62 -7.97 11.23
C LEU A 236 7.37 -7.08 11.11
N LEU A 237 6.60 -7.20 10.02
CA LEU A 237 5.38 -6.43 9.85
C LEU A 237 4.36 -6.75 10.95
N ALA A 238 4.18 -8.04 11.27
CA ALA A 238 3.29 -8.48 12.33
C ALA A 238 3.69 -7.89 13.69
N GLU A 239 4.98 -7.81 13.99
CA GLU A 239 5.46 -7.13 15.20
C GLU A 239 5.14 -5.62 15.20
N LEU A 240 5.22 -4.95 14.05
CA LEU A 240 5.00 -3.50 13.95
C LEU A 240 3.52 -3.10 13.97
N VAL A 241 2.64 -3.89 13.36
CA VAL A 241 1.24 -3.48 13.13
C VAL A 241 0.19 -4.46 13.63
N GLY A 242 0.59 -5.66 14.06
CA GLY A 242 -0.28 -6.70 14.63
C GLY A 242 -0.26 -8.02 13.84
N ASP A 243 -0.50 -9.13 14.54
CA ASP A 243 -0.38 -10.50 14.00
C ASP A 243 -1.30 -10.80 12.82
N THR A 244 -2.38 -10.06 12.63
CA THR A 244 -3.27 -10.24 11.47
C THR A 244 -2.60 -9.96 10.13
N PHE A 245 -1.48 -9.22 10.14
CA PHE A 245 -0.63 -8.92 8.98
C PHE A 245 0.48 -9.96 8.73
N ARG A 246 0.54 -11.02 9.54
CA ARG A 246 1.40 -12.18 9.26
C ARG A 246 0.77 -13.01 8.15
N TRP A 247 0.96 -12.59 6.90
CA TRP A 247 0.55 -13.41 5.77
C TRP A 247 1.45 -14.65 5.67
N GLU A 248 0.86 -15.81 5.91
CA GLU A 248 1.55 -17.10 5.84
C GLU A 248 1.66 -17.66 4.42
N GLY A 249 1.27 -16.90 3.39
CA GLY A 249 1.43 -17.28 1.98
C GLY A 249 0.62 -18.48 1.56
#